data_AF-A0AAV4KRB8-F1
#
_entry.id   AF-A0AAV4KRB8-F1
#
_cell.length_a   1.000
_cell.length_b   1.000
_cell.length_c   1.000
_cell.angle_alpha   90.00
_cell.angle_beta   90.00
_cell.angle_gamma   90.00
#
_symmetry.space_group_name_H-M   'P 1'
#
loop_
_entity.id
_entity.type
_entity.pdbx_description
1 polymer ?
#
loop_
_entity_poly.entity_id
_entity_poly.type
_entity_poly.pdbx_seq_one_letter_code
_entity_poly.pdbx_strand_id
1 'polypeptide(L)'
;MVGLHHAHPGEGGFLPSDHGRSHKRGAGYDDHAAAVTLTAAELHRAGIGHRLGLQTEIAHRPGSRFVQRADLVVRASEAGVPVLLVEVDCRTEDAHDLVAKLRRYWEWGRLLPKDAHKRTVDLVRSRPDAIEHVDHDKRLWRRFYPPTGREGLVPLAFVFADTTTAKVANTVAALEQDGRCYWAPRRYGTLYPKAITALDYRQAVPVVITTLEQLQEHGAGAAVWRRIGRDGERTLMAALDNPDGHALYRAQEARAEAEDKQRRAAQREAQRPVCSRCGRKFSDERWEEITVHRTAVRAGDRSVCGPCRADDVAHQEADAETVRLQAATPPEPEDSPEPERGRGWFCWRT
;
A
#
# COMPACT_ATOMS: atom_id res chain seq x y z
N MET A 1 -25.65 -48.05 96.71
CA MET A 1 -25.13 -46.67 96.73
C MET A 1 -24.64 -46.36 95.33
N VAL A 2 -25.46 -45.64 94.54
CA VAL A 2 -25.18 -44.28 94.02
C VAL A 2 -23.85 -44.24 93.25
N GLY A 3 -23.74 -43.96 91.95
CA GLY A 3 -24.61 -43.54 90.84
C GLY A 3 -23.78 -43.82 89.56
N LEU A 4 -24.04 -43.37 88.34
CA LEU A 4 -25.12 -42.65 87.66
C LEU A 4 -24.65 -42.59 86.18
N HIS A 5 -25.59 -42.76 85.25
CA HIS A 5 -25.62 -42.24 83.87
C HIS A 5 -24.74 -42.79 82.74
N HIS A 6 -25.46 -43.49 81.85
CA HIS A 6 -25.41 -43.41 80.38
C HIS A 6 -24.99 -42.06 79.79
N ALA A 7 -24.22 -42.08 78.70
CA ALA A 7 -24.66 -41.65 77.37
C ALA A 7 -23.53 -41.81 76.33
N HIS A 8 -23.86 -42.40 75.18
CA HIS A 8 -23.07 -42.35 73.96
C HIS A 8 -23.01 -40.92 73.38
N PRO A 9 -21.87 -40.50 72.81
CA PRO A 9 -21.84 -39.65 71.62
C PRO A 9 -21.25 -40.48 70.47
N GLY A 10 -21.88 -40.58 69.30
CA GLY A 10 -22.31 -39.47 68.45
C GLY A 10 -21.41 -39.51 67.21
N GLU A 11 -21.93 -40.05 66.11
CA GLU A 11 -21.27 -40.19 64.82
C GLU A 11 -20.74 -38.83 64.32
N GLY A 12 -19.42 -38.70 64.24
CA GLY A 12 -18.74 -37.55 63.63
C GLY A 12 -18.64 -37.73 62.13
N GLY A 13 -19.71 -37.40 61.41
CA GLY A 13 -19.70 -37.22 59.97
C GLY A 13 -18.75 -36.09 59.57
N PHE A 14 -17.68 -36.42 58.85
CA PHE A 14 -16.74 -35.48 58.26
C PHE A 14 -17.40 -34.84 57.02
N LEU A 15 -18.13 -33.75 57.22
CA LEU A 15 -18.54 -32.85 56.15
C LEU A 15 -17.36 -31.92 55.83
N PRO A 16 -16.89 -31.83 54.57
CA PRO A 16 -16.03 -30.73 54.19
C PRO A 16 -16.87 -29.45 54.11
N SER A 17 -16.47 -28.44 54.88
CA SER A 17 -17.02 -27.09 54.85
C SER A 17 -16.98 -26.52 53.44
N ASP A 18 -18.14 -26.46 52.80
CA ASP A 18 -18.39 -25.69 51.60
C ASP A 18 -18.49 -24.22 52.01
N HIS A 19 -17.35 -23.51 51.97
CA HIS A 19 -17.29 -22.07 52.12
C HIS A 19 -16.79 -21.45 50.81
N GLY A 20 -17.75 -20.94 50.04
CA GLY A 20 -17.63 -19.65 49.38
C GLY A 20 -16.72 -19.61 48.17
N ARG A 21 -17.01 -20.40 47.13
CA ARG A 21 -16.43 -20.19 45.81
C ARG A 21 -17.45 -20.38 44.68
N SER A 22 -18.49 -19.55 44.64
CA SER A 22 -19.42 -19.54 43.49
C SER A 22 -20.01 -18.19 43.06
N HIS A 23 -19.72 -17.07 43.72
CA HIS A 23 -20.38 -15.78 43.41
C HIS A 23 -19.60 -14.79 42.50
N LYS A 24 -18.36 -15.09 42.08
CA LYS A 24 -17.54 -14.11 41.31
C LYS A 24 -17.65 -14.19 39.77
N ARG A 25 -18.27 -15.22 39.20
CA ARG A 25 -18.36 -15.37 37.72
C ARG A 25 -19.62 -14.76 37.10
N GLY A 26 -20.70 -14.60 37.88
CA GLY A 26 -21.96 -14.00 37.39
C GLY A 26 -21.89 -12.48 37.30
N ALA A 27 -21.44 -11.82 38.38
CA ALA A 27 -21.40 -10.35 38.45
C ALA A 27 -20.49 -9.72 37.37
N GLY A 28 -19.30 -10.26 37.14
CA GLY A 28 -18.38 -9.70 36.13
C GLY A 28 -18.86 -9.85 34.67
N TYR A 29 -19.71 -10.83 34.37
CA TYR A 29 -20.31 -10.98 33.03
C TYR A 29 -21.42 -9.96 32.81
N ASP A 30 -22.27 -9.75 33.81
CA ASP A 30 -23.34 -8.76 33.78
C ASP A 30 -22.77 -7.33 33.71
N ASP A 31 -21.68 -7.06 34.43
CA ASP A 31 -20.97 -5.77 34.38
C ASP A 31 -20.36 -5.49 32.99
N HIS A 32 -19.76 -6.52 32.37
CA HIS A 32 -19.21 -6.39 31.02
C HIS A 32 -20.30 -6.16 29.96
N ALA A 33 -21.39 -6.94 29.99
CA ALA A 33 -22.51 -6.74 29.07
C ALA A 33 -23.16 -5.36 29.23
N ALA A 34 -23.25 -4.86 30.47
CA ALA A 34 -23.71 -3.50 30.75
C ALA A 34 -22.76 -2.45 30.16
N ALA A 35 -21.44 -2.61 30.31
CA ALA A 35 -20.45 -1.70 29.73
C ALA A 35 -20.48 -1.67 28.19
N VAL A 36 -20.69 -2.83 27.54
CA VAL A 36 -20.90 -2.92 26.09
C VAL A 36 -22.16 -2.16 25.67
N THR A 37 -23.26 -2.36 26.40
CA THR A 37 -24.54 -1.68 26.14
C THR A 37 -24.43 -0.16 26.32
N LEU A 38 -23.75 0.30 27.37
CA LEU A 38 -23.51 1.72 27.62
C LEU A 38 -22.63 2.33 26.53
N THR A 39 -21.55 1.63 26.13
CA THR A 39 -20.70 2.05 25.01
C THR A 39 -21.51 2.24 23.72
N ALA A 40 -22.38 1.27 23.39
CA ALA A 40 -23.27 1.36 22.23
C ALA A 40 -24.25 2.54 22.34
N ALA A 41 -24.77 2.81 23.54
CA ALA A 41 -25.68 3.94 23.78
C ALA A 41 -24.98 5.30 23.60
N GLU A 42 -23.75 5.45 24.08
CA GLU A 42 -22.96 6.69 23.92
C GLU A 42 -22.60 6.95 22.46
N LEU A 43 -22.21 5.91 21.71
CA LEU A 43 -21.98 6.00 20.27
C LEU A 43 -23.26 6.42 19.54
N HIS A 44 -24.40 5.77 19.84
CA HIS A 44 -25.68 6.11 19.24
C HIS A 44 -26.10 7.55 19.54
N ARG A 45 -25.93 8.02 20.79
CA ARG A 45 -26.25 9.40 21.20
C ARG A 45 -25.44 10.43 20.42
N ALA A 46 -24.20 10.12 20.07
CA ALA A 46 -23.34 10.95 19.23
C ALA A 46 -23.67 10.88 17.73
N GLY A 47 -24.72 10.14 17.32
CA GLY A 47 -25.05 9.90 15.92
C GLY A 47 -24.11 8.90 15.23
N ILE A 48 -23.27 8.20 15.99
CA ILE A 48 -22.35 7.18 15.49
C ILE A 48 -23.07 5.83 15.51
N GLY A 49 -23.77 5.56 14.40
CA GLY A 49 -24.52 4.32 14.19
C GLY A 49 -25.97 4.42 14.63
N HIS A 50 -26.80 3.67 13.93
CA HIS A 50 -28.21 3.46 14.24
C HIS A 50 -28.41 2.07 14.87
N ARG A 51 -29.61 1.78 15.39
CA ARG A 51 -29.90 0.53 16.11
C ARG A 51 -29.53 -0.75 15.36
N LEU A 52 -29.66 -0.78 14.03
CA LEU A 52 -29.28 -1.94 13.20
C LEU A 52 -27.80 -1.95 12.82
N GLY A 53 -27.14 -0.79 12.92
CA GLY A 53 -25.71 -0.62 12.71
C GLY A 53 -24.86 -1.00 13.92
N LEU A 54 -25.47 -1.17 15.10
CA LEU A 54 -24.80 -1.62 16.33
C LEU A 54 -25.15 -3.08 16.58
N GLN A 55 -24.16 -3.96 16.50
CA GLN A 55 -24.36 -5.41 16.65
C GLN A 55 -23.33 -6.00 17.61
N THR A 56 -23.78 -6.80 18.57
CA THR A 56 -22.90 -7.48 19.52
C THR A 56 -22.54 -8.88 19.03
N GLU A 57 -21.43 -9.42 19.55
CA GLU A 57 -21.06 -10.84 19.42
C GLU A 57 -20.88 -11.36 17.98
N ILE A 58 -20.53 -10.47 17.04
CA ILE A 58 -20.33 -10.86 15.64
C ILE A 58 -19.06 -11.69 15.49
N ALA A 59 -19.21 -12.89 14.94
CA ALA A 59 -18.13 -13.85 14.75
C ALA A 59 -17.22 -13.48 13.55
N HIS A 60 -15.96 -13.25 13.86
CA HIS A 60 -14.85 -13.07 12.93
C HIS A 60 -13.95 -14.31 12.99
N ARG A 61 -13.97 -15.11 11.93
CA ARG A 61 -13.17 -16.33 11.84
C ARG A 61 -11.81 -16.02 11.20
N PRO A 62 -10.70 -15.96 11.96
CA PRO A 62 -9.38 -16.14 11.38
C PRO A 62 -9.32 -17.51 10.68
N GLY A 63 -8.37 -17.74 9.77
CA GLY A 63 -8.24 -19.02 9.04
C GLY A 63 -7.98 -20.26 9.91
N SER A 64 -7.96 -20.12 11.24
CA SER A 64 -7.83 -21.18 12.23
C SER A 64 -9.20 -21.68 12.73
N ARG A 65 -9.21 -22.66 13.66
CA ARG A 65 -10.44 -23.11 14.33
C ARG A 65 -11.00 -22.11 15.35
N PHE A 66 -10.27 -21.04 15.63
CA PHE A 66 -10.66 -20.02 16.60
C PHE A 66 -11.68 -19.05 15.99
N VAL A 67 -12.64 -18.59 16.79
CA VAL A 67 -13.60 -17.56 16.41
C VAL A 67 -13.38 -16.37 17.32
N GLN A 68 -12.87 -15.26 16.77
CA GLN A 68 -12.83 -13.99 17.48
C GLN A 68 -14.23 -13.37 17.39
N ARG A 69 -14.78 -12.90 18.49
CA ARG A 69 -16.01 -12.10 18.49
C ARG A 69 -15.66 -10.71 18.94
N ALA A 70 -16.17 -9.70 18.23
CA ALA A 70 -16.10 -8.33 18.72
C ALA A 70 -17.28 -8.14 19.67
N ASP A 71 -17.02 -7.51 20.82
CA ASP A 71 -18.07 -7.21 21.79
C ASP A 71 -19.14 -6.32 21.16
N LEU A 72 -18.70 -5.37 20.32
CA LEU A 72 -19.57 -4.53 19.50
C LEU A 72 -18.97 -4.28 18.11
N VAL A 73 -19.81 -4.38 17.09
CA VAL A 73 -19.52 -3.96 15.71
C VAL A 73 -20.40 -2.76 15.40
N VAL A 74 -19.75 -1.67 15.01
CA VAL A 74 -20.40 -0.42 14.64
C VAL A 74 -20.33 -0.26 13.13
N ARG A 75 -21.49 -0.09 12.50
CA ARG A 75 -21.66 0.25 11.08
C ARG A 75 -22.39 1.58 11.01
N ALA A 76 -21.64 2.62 10.69
CA ALA A 76 -22.12 4.00 10.72
C ALA A 76 -21.54 4.79 9.54
N SER A 77 -21.67 4.23 8.34
CA SER A 77 -21.15 4.85 7.11
C SER A 77 -21.77 6.22 6.85
N GLU A 78 -23.01 6.43 7.27
CA GLU A 78 -23.73 7.71 7.25
C GLU A 78 -23.06 8.78 8.11
N ALA A 79 -22.36 8.39 9.17
CA ALA A 79 -21.54 9.26 10.01
C ALA A 79 -20.08 9.31 9.55
N GLY A 80 -19.77 8.72 8.38
CA GLY A 80 -18.41 8.58 7.83
C GLY A 80 -17.51 7.59 8.58
N VAL A 81 -18.03 6.90 9.60
CA VAL A 81 -17.29 5.93 10.39
C VAL A 81 -17.22 4.62 9.61
N PRO A 82 -16.02 4.05 9.40
CA PRO A 82 -15.88 2.70 8.85
C PRO A 82 -16.55 1.68 9.73
N VAL A 83 -16.65 0.43 9.26
CA VAL A 83 -16.87 -0.65 10.23
C VAL A 83 -15.83 -0.50 11.34
N LEU A 84 -16.30 -0.32 12.58
CA LEU A 84 -15.44 -0.23 13.76
C LEU A 84 -15.74 -1.44 14.63
N LEU A 85 -14.72 -2.24 14.88
CA LEU A 85 -14.78 -3.31 15.86
C LEU A 85 -14.44 -2.70 17.22
N VAL A 86 -15.20 -3.04 18.24
CA VAL A 86 -15.05 -2.48 19.59
C VAL A 86 -14.90 -3.65 20.55
N GLU A 87 -13.88 -3.56 21.38
CA GLU A 87 -13.59 -4.45 22.50
C GLU A 87 -13.69 -3.62 23.78
N VAL A 88 -14.47 -4.11 24.75
CA VAL A 88 -14.71 -3.44 26.03
C VAL A 88 -14.00 -4.20 27.14
N ASP A 89 -12.98 -3.62 27.77
CA ASP A 89 -12.29 -4.28 28.90
C ASP A 89 -12.78 -3.71 30.24
N CYS A 90 -13.37 -4.59 31.05
CA CYS A 90 -13.86 -4.31 32.40
C CYS A 90 -12.91 -4.88 33.47
N ARG A 91 -11.68 -4.37 33.52
CA ARG A 91 -10.62 -4.76 34.48
C ARG A 91 -10.05 -6.17 34.31
N THR A 92 -10.60 -7.04 33.47
CA THR A 92 -10.31 -8.47 33.50
C THR A 92 -9.19 -8.93 32.57
N GLU A 93 -8.95 -8.24 31.46
CA GLU A 93 -7.99 -8.72 30.45
C GLU A 93 -6.58 -8.21 30.72
N ASP A 94 -5.58 -9.07 30.46
CA ASP A 94 -4.18 -8.68 30.48
C ASP A 94 -3.82 -7.88 29.22
N ALA A 95 -2.84 -6.99 29.33
CA ALA A 95 -2.38 -6.19 28.19
C ALA A 95 -1.92 -7.06 27.00
N HIS A 96 -1.32 -8.23 27.28
CA HIS A 96 -0.91 -9.19 26.26
C HIS A 96 -2.11 -9.83 25.53
N ASP A 97 -3.22 -10.07 26.23
CA ASP A 97 -4.44 -10.61 25.62
C ASP A 97 -5.03 -9.62 24.62
N LEU A 98 -4.98 -8.32 24.93
CA LEU A 98 -5.42 -7.25 24.03
C LEU A 98 -4.51 -7.13 22.79
N VAL A 99 -3.19 -7.30 22.95
CA VAL A 99 -2.26 -7.41 21.82
C VAL A 99 -2.58 -8.65 20.97
N ALA A 100 -2.93 -9.77 21.60
CA ALA A 100 -3.33 -10.99 20.89
C ALA A 100 -4.67 -10.81 20.14
N LYS A 101 -5.64 -10.07 20.70
CA LYS A 101 -6.88 -9.67 20.00
C LYS A 101 -6.55 -8.82 18.77
N LEU A 102 -5.71 -7.80 18.93
CA LEU A 102 -5.25 -6.96 17.82
C LEU A 102 -4.62 -7.80 16.69
N ARG A 103 -3.72 -8.72 17.04
CA ARG A 103 -3.12 -9.65 16.07
C ARG A 103 -4.19 -10.44 15.32
N ARG A 104 -5.18 -11.02 16.01
CA ARG A 104 -6.24 -11.82 15.39
C ARG A 104 -7.09 -10.99 14.43
N TYR A 105 -7.42 -9.76 14.78
CA TYR A 105 -8.12 -8.84 13.87
C TYR A 105 -7.28 -8.44 12.66
N TRP A 106 -5.98 -8.23 12.86
CA TRP A 106 -5.04 -7.99 11.76
C TRP A 106 -4.96 -9.19 10.79
N GLU A 107 -4.86 -10.42 11.32
CA GLU A 107 -4.87 -11.65 10.54
C GLU A 107 -6.19 -11.81 9.76
N TRP A 108 -7.33 -11.60 10.43
CA TRP A 108 -8.65 -11.66 9.80
C TRP A 108 -8.83 -10.60 8.71
N GLY A 109 -8.38 -9.37 8.95
CA GLY A 109 -8.44 -8.26 7.98
C GLY A 109 -7.63 -8.51 6.70
N ARG A 110 -6.66 -9.44 6.75
CA ARG A 110 -5.83 -9.82 5.61
C ARG A 110 -6.36 -11.02 4.81
N LEU A 111 -7.41 -11.69 5.29
CA LEU A 111 -7.95 -12.87 4.60
C LEU A 111 -8.52 -12.53 3.22
N LEU A 112 -8.33 -13.45 2.29
CA LEU A 112 -8.99 -13.45 0.99
C LEU A 112 -10.28 -14.29 1.04
N PRO A 113 -11.30 -13.95 0.25
CA PRO A 113 -12.47 -14.80 0.10
C PRO A 113 -12.10 -16.13 -0.60
N LYS A 114 -12.92 -17.17 -0.38
CA LYS A 114 -12.67 -18.52 -0.89
C LYS A 114 -12.61 -18.60 -2.43
N ASP A 115 -13.37 -17.75 -3.08
CA ASP A 115 -13.49 -17.56 -4.53
C ASP A 115 -12.63 -16.40 -5.04
N ALA A 116 -11.65 -15.93 -4.26
CA ALA A 116 -10.62 -15.04 -4.78
C ALA A 116 -9.91 -15.67 -5.98
N HIS A 117 -9.47 -14.85 -6.92
CA HIS A 117 -8.84 -15.30 -8.16
C HIS A 117 -7.66 -16.24 -7.87
N LYS A 118 -7.64 -17.43 -8.50
CA LYS A 118 -6.68 -18.51 -8.19
C LYS A 118 -5.22 -18.03 -8.20
N ARG A 119 -4.83 -17.22 -9.18
CA ARG A 119 -3.46 -16.65 -9.25
C ARG A 119 -3.09 -15.83 -8.01
N THR A 120 -4.03 -15.06 -7.45
CA THR A 120 -3.80 -14.27 -6.24
C THR A 120 -3.68 -15.17 -5.02
N VAL A 121 -4.54 -16.19 -4.91
CA VAL A 121 -4.49 -17.16 -3.82
C VAL A 121 -3.18 -17.95 -3.84
N ASP A 122 -2.77 -18.44 -5.01
CA ASP A 122 -1.53 -19.21 -5.17
C ASP A 122 -0.29 -18.34 -4.90
N LEU A 123 -0.32 -17.06 -5.32
CA LEU A 123 0.74 -16.10 -5.01
C LEU A 123 0.85 -15.87 -3.51
N VAL A 124 -0.25 -15.56 -2.81
CA VAL A 124 -0.23 -15.35 -1.35
C VAL A 124 0.17 -16.62 -0.60
N ARG A 125 -0.21 -17.80 -1.10
CA ARG A 125 0.18 -19.08 -0.48
C ARG A 125 1.67 -19.35 -0.60
N SER A 126 2.27 -19.06 -1.76
CA SER A 126 3.71 -19.25 -2.00
C SER A 126 4.57 -18.13 -1.42
N ARG A 127 4.01 -16.92 -1.31
CA ARG A 127 4.63 -15.71 -0.77
C ARG A 127 3.63 -14.98 0.14
N PRO A 128 3.60 -15.29 1.45
CA PRO A 128 2.64 -14.69 2.38
C PRO A 128 2.71 -13.15 2.47
N ASP A 129 3.87 -12.57 2.19
CA ASP A 129 4.12 -11.12 2.07
C ASP A 129 3.42 -10.50 0.85
N ALA A 130 3.15 -11.27 -0.21
CA ALA A 130 2.45 -10.77 -1.39
C ALA A 130 1.02 -10.28 -1.10
N ILE A 131 0.42 -10.72 0.02
CA ILE A 131 -0.87 -10.21 0.47
C ILE A 131 -0.85 -8.68 0.61
N GLU A 132 0.30 -8.10 0.93
CA GLU A 132 0.47 -6.67 1.20
C GLU A 132 0.24 -5.79 -0.01
N HIS A 133 0.39 -6.36 -1.21
CA HIS A 133 0.15 -5.70 -2.50
C HIS A 133 -1.24 -5.97 -3.08
N VAL A 134 -2.07 -6.77 -2.39
CA VAL A 134 -3.42 -7.06 -2.85
C VAL A 134 -4.38 -6.00 -2.31
N ASP A 135 -5.15 -5.40 -3.22
CA ASP A 135 -6.13 -4.36 -2.90
C ASP A 135 -7.12 -4.78 -1.82
N HIS A 136 -7.54 -3.81 -1.00
CA HIS A 136 -8.47 -4.08 0.09
C HIS A 136 -9.82 -4.56 -0.41
N ASP A 137 -10.31 -4.10 -1.55
CA ASP A 137 -11.55 -4.55 -2.17
C ASP A 137 -11.59 -6.05 -2.47
N LYS A 138 -10.42 -6.70 -2.53
CA LYS A 138 -10.28 -8.14 -2.73
C LYS A 138 -10.25 -8.93 -1.41
N ARG A 139 -10.36 -8.27 -0.25
CA ARG A 139 -10.35 -8.90 1.08
C ARG A 139 -11.71 -9.46 1.47
N LEU A 140 -11.69 -10.49 2.30
CA LEU A 140 -12.89 -11.17 2.78
C LEU A 140 -13.84 -10.22 3.51
N TRP A 141 -13.31 -9.35 4.38
CA TRP A 141 -14.12 -8.45 5.21
C TRP A 141 -14.95 -7.43 4.39
N ARG A 142 -14.52 -7.11 3.16
CA ARG A 142 -15.26 -6.22 2.25
C ARG A 142 -16.58 -6.79 1.76
N ARG A 143 -16.78 -8.10 1.87
CA ARG A 143 -18.08 -8.72 1.58
C ARG A 143 -19.14 -8.41 2.62
N PHE A 144 -18.70 -8.09 3.83
CA PHE A 144 -19.58 -7.84 4.96
C PHE A 144 -19.72 -6.35 5.26
N TYR A 145 -18.71 -5.55 4.88
CA TYR A 145 -18.60 -4.14 5.24
C TYR A 145 -18.26 -3.27 4.01
N PRO A 146 -19.11 -2.27 3.67
CA PRO A 146 -18.91 -1.41 2.51
C PRO A 146 -17.61 -0.58 2.53
N PRO A 147 -17.19 -0.03 1.37
CA PRO A 147 -16.17 1.00 1.27
C PRO A 147 -16.47 2.25 2.07
N THR A 148 -15.47 2.73 2.80
CA THR A 148 -15.51 4.05 3.45
C THR A 148 -14.46 5.00 2.90
N GLY A 149 -13.69 4.57 1.89
CA GLY A 149 -12.61 5.36 1.29
C GLY A 149 -11.38 5.58 2.18
N ARG A 150 -11.39 5.05 3.41
CA ARG A 150 -10.27 5.16 4.35
C ARG A 150 -9.22 4.09 4.08
N GLU A 151 -7.96 4.49 4.16
CA GLU A 151 -6.82 3.58 4.09
C GLU A 151 -6.71 2.76 5.39
N GLY A 152 -6.25 1.51 5.26
CA GLY A 152 -6.01 0.61 6.38
C GLY A 152 -6.97 -0.57 6.44
N LEU A 153 -6.64 -1.50 7.32
CA LEU A 153 -7.50 -2.62 7.68
C LEU A 153 -8.67 -2.13 8.54
N VAL A 154 -9.58 -3.04 8.89
CA VAL A 154 -10.75 -2.73 9.72
C VAL A 154 -10.30 -2.12 11.06
N PRO A 155 -10.74 -0.89 11.41
CA PRO A 155 -10.40 -0.26 12.67
C PRO A 155 -10.87 -1.02 13.90
N LEU A 156 -10.11 -0.87 14.97
CA LEU A 156 -10.36 -1.47 16.28
C LEU A 156 -10.35 -0.37 17.36
N ALA A 157 -11.39 -0.35 18.18
CA ALA A 157 -11.46 0.46 19.39
C ALA A 157 -11.32 -0.43 20.63
N PHE A 158 -10.47 -0.02 21.56
CA PHE A 158 -10.52 -0.52 22.93
C PHE A 158 -11.18 0.52 23.82
N VAL A 159 -12.30 0.15 24.45
CA VAL A 159 -13.00 0.99 25.42
C VAL A 159 -12.79 0.39 26.79
N PHE A 160 -12.10 1.12 27.65
CA PHE A 160 -11.88 0.65 29.01
C PHE A 160 -13.01 1.13 29.92
N ALA A 161 -13.61 0.22 30.68
CA ALA A 161 -14.65 0.55 31.63
C ALA A 161 -14.22 0.13 33.04
N ASP A 162 -14.56 0.97 34.02
CA ASP A 162 -14.37 0.65 35.43
C ASP A 162 -12.89 0.36 35.79
N THR A 163 -11.92 0.89 35.04
CA THR A 163 -10.50 0.54 35.20
C THR A 163 -9.68 1.64 35.87
N THR A 164 -8.43 1.34 36.19
CA THR A 164 -7.49 2.36 36.71
C THR A 164 -6.70 3.02 35.58
N THR A 165 -6.34 4.29 35.75
CA THR A 165 -5.47 5.02 34.81
C THR A 165 -4.14 4.28 34.58
N ALA A 166 -3.59 3.64 35.62
CA ALA A 166 -2.37 2.85 35.51
C ALA A 166 -2.54 1.61 34.62
N LYS A 167 -3.66 0.90 34.71
CA LYS A 167 -3.95 -0.24 33.83
C LYS A 167 -4.12 0.21 32.38
N VAL A 168 -4.83 1.31 32.13
CA VAL A 168 -4.94 1.89 30.77
C VAL A 168 -3.57 2.25 30.24
N ALA A 169 -2.74 2.96 31.02
CA ALA A 169 -1.40 3.35 30.61
C ALA A 169 -0.50 2.15 30.28
N ASN A 170 -0.51 1.10 31.12
CA ASN A 170 0.24 -0.13 30.88
C ASN A 170 -0.22 -0.83 29.60
N THR A 171 -1.53 -0.88 29.37
CA THR A 171 -2.11 -1.49 28.17
C THR A 171 -1.74 -0.71 26.91
N VAL A 172 -1.84 0.61 26.96
CA VAL A 172 -1.40 1.49 25.87
C VAL A 172 0.07 1.27 25.56
N ALA A 173 0.94 1.19 26.59
CA ALA A 173 2.35 0.91 26.41
C ALA A 173 2.61 -0.45 25.74
N ALA A 174 1.91 -1.50 26.16
CA ALA A 174 2.00 -2.82 25.54
C ALA A 174 1.51 -2.82 24.08
N LEU A 175 0.41 -2.13 23.78
CA LEU A 175 -0.08 -1.98 22.41
C LEU A 175 0.91 -1.19 21.54
N GLU A 176 1.52 -0.13 22.09
CA GLU A 176 2.52 0.67 21.38
C GLU A 176 3.82 -0.10 21.11
N GLN A 177 4.26 -0.94 22.05
CA GLN A 177 5.50 -1.71 21.95
C GLN A 177 5.30 -3.04 21.22
N ASP A 178 4.48 -3.93 21.77
CA ASP A 178 4.31 -5.31 21.31
C ASP A 178 3.30 -5.42 20.16
N GLY A 179 2.33 -4.51 20.12
CA GLY A 179 1.33 -4.42 19.04
C GLY A 179 1.85 -3.73 17.78
N ARG A 180 3.06 -3.16 17.80
CA ARG A 180 3.56 -2.23 16.79
C ARG A 180 3.47 -2.75 15.36
N CYS A 181 3.74 -4.02 15.12
CA CYS A 181 3.72 -4.61 13.77
C CYS A 181 2.31 -4.67 13.13
N TYR A 182 1.24 -4.54 13.92
CA TYR A 182 -0.14 -4.65 13.45
C TYR A 182 -0.78 -3.29 13.12
N TRP A 183 -0.37 -2.22 13.80
CA TRP A 183 -0.98 -0.89 13.64
C TRP A 183 -0.02 0.16 13.06
N ALA A 184 1.30 -0.03 13.16
CA ALA A 184 2.24 0.98 12.71
C ALA A 184 2.28 1.04 11.18
N PRO A 185 2.29 2.24 10.59
CA PRO A 185 2.44 2.38 9.16
C PRO A 185 3.86 2.04 8.72
N ARG A 186 4.02 1.86 7.41
CA ARG A 186 5.29 1.53 6.77
C ARG A 186 5.74 2.67 5.86
N ARG A 187 6.98 2.60 5.39
CA ARG A 187 7.43 3.50 4.31
C ARG A 187 7.00 2.92 2.96
N TYR A 188 6.58 3.80 2.06
CA TYR A 188 6.35 3.42 0.67
C TYR A 188 7.66 3.00 0.00
N GLY A 189 7.61 1.91 -0.78
CA GLY A 189 8.65 1.59 -1.75
C GLY A 189 8.50 2.48 -2.98
N THR A 190 9.33 3.52 -3.10
CA THR A 190 9.21 4.55 -4.14
C THR A 190 10.58 4.88 -4.74
N LEU A 191 10.60 5.36 -5.97
CA LEU A 191 11.79 5.89 -6.64
C LEU A 191 12.23 7.25 -6.08
N TYR A 192 11.37 7.91 -5.28
CA TYR A 192 11.62 9.25 -4.74
C TYR A 192 11.69 9.28 -3.20
N PRO A 193 12.51 8.44 -2.54
CA PRO A 193 12.45 8.23 -1.08
C PRO A 193 12.76 9.48 -0.25
N LYS A 194 13.40 10.51 -0.82
CA LYS A 194 13.65 11.79 -0.15
C LYS A 194 12.50 12.80 -0.29
N ALA A 195 11.66 12.66 -1.32
CA ALA A 195 10.55 13.57 -1.59
C ALA A 195 9.22 13.06 -0.98
N ILE A 196 9.13 11.76 -0.70
CA ILE A 196 7.95 11.15 -0.11
C ILE A 196 8.08 11.11 1.42
N THR A 197 7.19 11.83 2.10
CA THR A 197 7.03 11.77 3.56
C THR A 197 5.81 10.97 3.98
N ALA A 198 4.90 10.68 3.03
CA ALA A 198 3.73 9.86 3.28
C ALA A 198 4.08 8.44 3.76
N LEU A 199 3.18 7.87 4.57
CA LEU A 199 3.31 6.55 5.15
C LEU A 199 2.22 5.61 4.63
N ASP A 200 2.56 4.34 4.46
CA ASP A 200 1.68 3.29 3.96
C ASP A 200 0.94 2.65 5.13
N TYR A 201 -0.35 2.97 5.25
CA TYR A 201 -1.25 2.42 6.26
C TYR A 201 -2.04 1.22 5.76
N ARG A 202 -1.91 0.80 4.49
CA ARG A 202 -2.75 -0.26 3.91
C ARG A 202 -2.72 -1.55 4.73
N GLN A 203 -1.57 -1.93 5.30
CA GLN A 203 -1.47 -3.14 6.12
C GLN A 203 -1.60 -2.90 7.63
N ALA A 204 -1.95 -1.69 8.04
CA ALA A 204 -2.12 -1.32 9.43
C ALA A 204 -3.59 -1.36 9.87
N VAL A 205 -3.84 -1.82 11.09
CA VAL A 205 -5.11 -1.65 11.79
C VAL A 205 -5.11 -0.28 12.48
N PRO A 206 -6.06 0.61 12.17
CA PRO A 206 -6.27 1.82 12.98
C PRO A 206 -6.78 1.44 14.37
N VAL A 207 -5.96 1.64 15.40
CA VAL A 207 -6.32 1.33 16.80
C VAL A 207 -6.59 2.60 17.59
N VAL A 208 -7.81 2.78 18.05
CA VAL A 208 -8.22 3.92 18.90
C VAL A 208 -8.59 3.45 20.29
N ILE A 209 -8.40 4.32 21.28
CA ILE A 209 -8.61 4.02 22.69
C ILE A 209 -9.36 5.16 23.34
N THR A 210 -10.27 4.82 24.25
CA THR A 210 -10.98 5.75 25.14
C THR A 210 -11.42 5.00 26.40
N THR A 211 -12.06 5.70 27.34
CA THR A 211 -12.73 5.06 28.48
C THR A 211 -14.23 5.31 28.45
N LEU A 212 -15.01 4.40 29.05
CA LEU A 212 -16.46 4.56 29.13
C LEU A 212 -16.84 5.83 29.90
N GLU A 213 -16.07 6.19 30.92
CA GLU A 213 -16.27 7.41 31.71
C GLU A 213 -16.09 8.67 30.84
N GLN A 214 -15.06 8.72 29.98
CA GLN A 214 -14.89 9.82 29.02
C GLN A 214 -16.06 9.90 28.03
N LEU A 215 -16.56 8.74 27.55
CA LEU A 215 -17.70 8.69 26.65
C LEU A 215 -18.98 9.20 27.32
N GLN A 216 -19.21 8.87 28.59
CA GLN A 216 -20.38 9.31 29.34
C GLN A 216 -20.32 10.80 29.71
N GLU A 217 -19.13 11.31 30.07
CA GLU A 217 -18.96 12.70 30.51
C GLU A 217 -18.99 13.68 29.33
N HIS A 218 -18.33 13.34 28.22
CA HIS A 218 -18.14 14.27 27.10
C HIS A 218 -18.89 13.87 25.83
N GLY A 219 -19.39 12.63 25.76
CA GLY A 219 -20.02 12.07 24.56
C GLY A 219 -19.01 11.53 23.56
N ALA A 220 -19.42 10.49 22.80
CA ALA A 220 -18.55 9.84 21.82
C ALA A 220 -18.13 10.73 20.63
N GLY A 221 -18.83 11.85 20.40
CA GLY A 221 -18.49 12.84 19.38
C GLY A 221 -17.37 13.81 19.79
N ALA A 222 -17.03 13.87 21.08
CA ALA A 222 -16.01 14.76 21.60
C ALA A 222 -14.59 14.27 21.29
N ALA A 223 -13.61 15.10 21.62
CA ALA A 223 -12.19 14.79 21.47
C ALA A 223 -11.68 13.88 22.60
N VAL A 224 -12.20 12.66 22.67
CA VAL A 224 -11.88 11.66 23.73
C VAL A 224 -11.20 10.41 23.20
N TRP A 225 -10.90 10.36 21.90
CA TRP A 225 -10.32 9.19 21.26
C TRP A 225 -8.83 9.40 21.03
N ARG A 226 -7.99 8.56 21.65
CA ARG A 226 -6.56 8.51 21.41
C ARG A 226 -6.25 7.46 20.33
N ARG A 227 -5.56 7.86 19.25
CA ARG A 227 -5.04 6.94 18.23
C ARG A 227 -3.67 6.43 18.66
N ILE A 228 -3.49 5.11 18.74
CA ILE A 228 -2.17 4.52 19.01
C ILE A 228 -1.16 4.97 17.94
N GLY A 229 0.03 5.38 18.40
CA GLY A 229 1.08 5.92 17.54
C GLY A 229 0.91 7.39 17.15
N ARG A 230 -0.05 8.10 17.78
CA ARG A 230 -0.24 9.54 17.61
C ARG A 230 -0.50 10.20 18.96
N ASP A 231 -0.03 11.43 19.06
CA ASP A 231 -0.24 12.24 20.26
C ASP A 231 -1.61 12.93 20.26
N GLY A 232 -2.15 13.07 21.47
CA GLY A 232 -3.38 13.80 21.77
C GLY A 232 -4.67 13.02 21.52
N GLU A 233 -5.71 13.45 22.24
CA GLU A 233 -7.08 13.00 22.04
C GLU A 233 -7.72 13.77 20.89
N ARG A 234 -8.60 13.11 20.14
CA ARG A 234 -9.25 13.63 18.94
C ARG A 234 -10.67 13.13 18.86
N THR A 235 -11.47 13.70 17.96
CA THR A 235 -12.75 13.08 17.59
C THR A 235 -12.48 11.73 16.93
N LEU A 236 -13.42 10.79 17.03
CA LEU A 236 -13.26 9.44 16.46
C LEU A 236 -12.84 9.50 14.98
N MET A 237 -13.47 10.37 14.20
CA MET A 237 -13.20 10.54 12.78
C MET A 237 -11.78 11.01 12.49
N ALA A 238 -11.31 12.03 13.22
CA ALA A 238 -9.95 12.54 13.09
C ALA A 238 -8.89 11.56 13.62
N ALA A 239 -9.23 10.73 14.62
CA ALA A 239 -8.37 9.66 15.11
C ALA A 239 -8.23 8.52 14.09
N LEU A 240 -9.27 8.25 13.30
CA LEU A 240 -9.29 7.22 12.25
C LEU A 240 -8.72 7.70 10.90
N ASP A 241 -8.59 9.01 10.67
CA ASP A 241 -8.04 9.55 9.42
C ASP A 241 -6.51 9.35 9.32
N ASN A 242 -6.01 9.14 8.09
CA ASN A 242 -4.58 9.05 7.79
C ASN A 242 -4.18 10.20 6.83
N PRO A 243 -4.03 11.45 7.32
CA PRO A 243 -3.71 12.61 6.47
C PRO A 243 -2.34 12.51 5.79
N ASP A 244 -1.44 11.76 6.41
CA ASP A 244 -0.11 11.39 5.93
C ASP A 244 -0.12 10.08 5.10
N GLY A 245 -1.30 9.58 4.70
CA GLY A 245 -1.49 8.31 4.02
C GLY A 245 -1.39 8.37 2.49
N HIS A 246 -2.12 7.46 1.82
CA HIS A 246 -2.03 7.23 0.38
C HIS A 246 -2.40 8.45 -0.49
N ALA A 247 -3.34 9.28 -0.04
CA ALA A 247 -3.68 10.50 -0.76
C ALA A 247 -2.49 11.47 -0.85
N LEU A 248 -1.77 11.67 0.26
CA LEU A 248 -0.54 12.46 0.29
C LEU A 248 0.56 11.81 -0.55
N TYR A 249 0.70 10.48 -0.48
CA TYR A 249 1.65 9.72 -1.29
C TYR A 249 1.48 10.03 -2.78
N ARG A 250 0.25 9.91 -3.30
CA ARG A 250 -0.05 10.14 -4.72
C ARG A 250 0.26 11.59 -5.15
N ALA A 251 -0.04 12.57 -4.29
CA ALA A 251 0.28 13.97 -4.57
C ALA A 251 1.80 14.23 -4.61
N GLN A 252 2.54 13.67 -3.65
CA GLN A 252 4.00 13.83 -3.58
C GLN A 252 4.72 13.08 -4.71
N GLU A 253 4.26 11.87 -5.05
CA GLU A 253 4.79 11.06 -6.17
C GLU A 253 4.62 11.81 -7.49
N ALA A 254 3.42 12.33 -7.77
CA ALA A 254 3.15 13.08 -8.99
C ALA A 254 4.02 14.35 -9.10
N ARG A 255 4.26 15.06 -7.98
CA ARG A 255 5.17 16.21 -7.96
C ARG A 255 6.62 15.79 -8.24
N ALA A 256 7.10 14.75 -7.57
CA ALA A 256 8.47 14.28 -7.73
C ALA A 256 8.74 13.75 -9.15
N GLU A 257 7.78 13.05 -9.74
CA GLU A 257 7.85 12.60 -11.13
C GLU A 257 7.85 13.77 -12.11
N ALA A 258 7.01 14.78 -11.89
CA ALA A 258 7.00 15.99 -12.72
C ALA A 258 8.35 16.74 -12.66
N GLU A 259 8.94 16.89 -11.47
CA GLU A 259 10.26 17.51 -11.29
C GLU A 259 11.38 16.69 -11.95
N ASP A 260 11.35 15.36 -11.83
CA ASP A 260 12.31 14.48 -12.50
C ASP A 260 12.16 14.54 -14.02
N LYS A 261 10.94 14.55 -14.54
CA LYS A 261 10.67 14.73 -15.97
C LYS A 261 11.17 16.08 -16.48
N GLN A 262 10.95 17.16 -15.73
CA GLN A 262 11.49 18.48 -16.06
C GLN A 262 13.01 18.49 -16.07
N ARG A 263 13.65 17.92 -15.04
CA ARG A 263 15.11 17.82 -14.96
C ARG A 263 15.67 17.00 -16.13
N ARG A 264 15.08 15.86 -16.46
CA ARG A 264 15.50 15.02 -17.60
C ARG A 264 15.30 15.74 -18.93
N ALA A 265 14.21 16.49 -19.10
CA ALA A 265 13.98 17.30 -20.29
C ALA A 265 15.01 18.42 -20.43
N ALA A 266 15.33 19.13 -19.35
CA ALA A 266 16.36 20.16 -19.33
C ALA A 266 17.77 19.59 -19.58
N GLN A 267 18.09 18.45 -18.97
CA GLN A 267 19.35 17.73 -19.20
C GLN A 267 19.46 17.23 -20.64
N ARG A 268 18.37 16.67 -21.17
CA ARG A 268 18.28 16.30 -22.59
C ARG A 268 18.61 17.55 -23.39
N GLU A 269 17.81 18.62 -23.31
CA GLU A 269 17.99 19.86 -24.08
C GLU A 269 19.40 20.49 -23.97
N ALA A 270 20.05 20.42 -22.80
CA ALA A 270 21.42 20.87 -22.61
C ALA A 270 22.44 20.02 -23.40
N GLN A 271 22.16 18.73 -23.60
CA GLN A 271 22.96 17.79 -24.40
C GLN A 271 22.57 17.79 -25.89
N ARG A 272 21.68 18.70 -26.34
CA ARG A 272 21.23 18.74 -27.73
C ARG A 272 22.41 18.97 -28.68
N PRO A 273 22.70 18.03 -29.60
CA PRO A 273 23.80 18.19 -30.55
C PRO A 273 23.61 19.42 -31.44
N VAL A 274 24.74 20.01 -31.82
CA VAL A 274 24.82 21.09 -32.80
C VAL A 274 25.41 20.57 -34.10
N CYS A 275 24.95 21.12 -35.22
CA CYS A 275 25.48 20.77 -36.52
C CYS A 275 26.91 21.29 -36.69
N SER A 276 27.82 20.40 -37.07
CA SER A 276 29.21 20.74 -37.41
C SER A 276 29.31 21.76 -38.56
N ARG A 277 28.36 21.73 -39.51
CA ARG A 277 28.36 22.57 -40.72
C ARG A 277 27.68 23.93 -40.53
N CYS A 278 26.48 23.98 -39.96
CA CYS A 278 25.70 25.22 -39.84
C CYS A 278 25.57 25.77 -38.40
N GLY A 279 26.11 25.08 -37.40
CA GLY A 279 26.09 25.51 -35.99
C GLY A 279 24.73 25.45 -35.29
N ARG A 280 23.64 25.14 -36.01
CA ARG A 280 22.29 25.06 -35.42
C ARG A 280 22.12 23.80 -34.59
N LYS A 281 21.38 23.91 -33.49
CA LYS A 281 20.93 22.75 -32.71
C LYS A 281 20.05 21.83 -33.58
N PHE A 282 20.14 20.53 -33.35
CA PHE A 282 19.33 19.54 -34.07
C PHE A 282 17.85 19.67 -33.72
N SER A 283 16.96 19.39 -34.67
CA SER A 283 15.53 19.20 -34.37
C SER A 283 15.32 17.97 -33.48
N ASP A 284 14.17 17.89 -32.80
CA ASP A 284 13.83 16.69 -32.00
C ASP A 284 13.84 15.43 -32.85
N GLU A 285 13.27 15.47 -34.04
CA GLU A 285 13.23 14.35 -34.98
C GLU A 285 14.64 13.89 -35.38
N ARG A 286 15.51 14.81 -35.80
CA ARG A 286 16.90 14.48 -36.16
C ARG A 286 17.68 13.92 -34.98
N TRP A 287 17.44 14.45 -33.78
CA TRP A 287 18.11 13.98 -32.58
C TRP A 287 17.64 12.59 -32.16
N GLU A 288 16.34 12.29 -32.30
CA GLU A 288 15.79 10.95 -32.07
C GLU A 288 16.37 9.93 -33.05
N GLU A 289 16.44 10.28 -34.35
CA GLU A 289 17.02 9.42 -35.40
C GLU A 289 18.44 8.96 -35.06
N ILE A 290 19.31 9.86 -34.59
CA ILE A 290 20.72 9.55 -34.30
C ILE A 290 20.91 8.80 -32.97
N THR A 291 19.95 8.92 -32.04
CA THR A 291 20.05 8.38 -30.67
C THR A 291 19.51 6.95 -30.56
N VAL A 292 18.43 6.61 -31.26
CA VAL A 292 17.80 5.28 -31.15
C VAL A 292 18.61 4.23 -31.93
N HIS A 293 19.04 3.14 -31.27
CA HIS A 293 19.95 2.12 -31.83
C HIS A 293 19.42 1.37 -33.07
N ARG A 294 18.10 1.36 -33.34
CA ARG A 294 17.53 0.77 -34.56
C ARG A 294 17.58 1.71 -35.78
N THR A 295 17.60 3.02 -35.58
CA THR A 295 17.66 4.02 -36.67
C THR A 295 19.09 4.47 -36.97
N ALA A 296 20.07 4.19 -36.09
CA ALA A 296 21.47 4.54 -36.29
C ALA A 296 22.05 4.05 -37.63
N VAL A 297 21.64 2.87 -38.13
CA VAL A 297 22.04 2.34 -39.45
C VAL A 297 21.48 3.18 -40.61
N ARG A 298 20.32 3.84 -40.41
CA ARG A 298 19.69 4.75 -41.39
C ARG A 298 20.06 6.22 -41.17
N ALA A 299 20.72 6.56 -40.06
CA ALA A 299 20.94 7.94 -39.65
C ALA A 299 22.02 8.67 -40.47
N GLY A 300 22.85 7.93 -41.23
CA GLY A 300 23.95 8.51 -42.00
C GLY A 300 24.99 9.19 -41.10
N ASP A 301 25.59 10.29 -41.57
CA ASP A 301 26.49 11.09 -40.74
C ASP A 301 25.75 11.67 -39.52
N ARG A 302 26.25 11.37 -38.33
CA ARG A 302 25.69 11.79 -37.04
C ARG A 302 26.06 13.23 -36.66
N SER A 303 26.96 13.87 -37.40
CA SER A 303 27.49 15.21 -37.12
C SER A 303 26.69 16.36 -37.77
N VAL A 304 25.87 16.05 -38.78
CA VAL A 304 25.12 17.05 -39.56
C VAL A 304 23.62 17.02 -39.29
N CYS A 305 22.97 18.19 -39.36
CA CYS A 305 21.52 18.30 -39.23
C CYS A 305 20.79 17.76 -40.47
N GLY A 306 19.48 17.52 -40.36
CA GLY A 306 18.66 16.98 -41.45
C GLY A 306 18.78 17.75 -42.78
N PRO A 307 18.68 19.10 -42.79
CA PRO A 307 18.88 19.89 -44.00
C PRO A 307 20.28 19.73 -44.62
N CYS A 308 21.35 19.88 -43.82
CA CYS A 308 22.71 19.72 -44.34
C CYS A 308 22.97 18.31 -44.87
N ARG A 309 22.37 17.27 -44.25
CA ARG A 309 22.43 15.90 -44.75
C ARG A 309 21.72 15.76 -46.10
N ALA A 310 20.54 16.36 -46.26
CA ALA A 310 19.81 16.32 -47.52
C ALA A 310 20.62 17.01 -48.64
N ASP A 311 21.28 18.13 -48.32
CA ASP A 311 22.20 18.81 -49.24
C ASP A 311 23.39 17.91 -49.63
N ASP A 312 23.98 17.20 -48.66
CA ASP A 312 25.10 16.26 -48.92
C ASP A 312 24.66 15.11 -49.84
N VAL A 313 23.48 14.54 -49.61
CA VAL A 313 22.91 13.49 -50.47
C VAL A 313 22.63 14.02 -51.87
N ALA A 314 22.02 15.20 -51.99
CA ALA A 314 21.75 15.83 -53.28
C ALA A 314 23.04 16.13 -54.07
N HIS A 315 24.11 16.56 -53.39
CA HIS A 315 25.42 16.73 -54.04
C HIS A 315 26.01 15.40 -54.51
N GLN A 316 25.97 14.36 -53.68
CA GLN A 316 26.46 13.03 -54.07
C GLN A 316 25.69 12.44 -55.26
N GLU A 317 24.38 12.63 -55.30
CA GLU A 317 23.54 12.18 -56.42
C GLU A 317 23.85 12.96 -57.70
N ALA A 318 24.06 14.28 -57.61
CA ALA A 318 24.47 15.10 -58.74
C ALA A 318 25.85 14.70 -59.28
N ASP A 319 26.83 14.48 -58.39
CA ASP A 319 28.19 14.04 -58.73
C ASP A 319 28.19 12.64 -59.36
N ALA A 320 27.37 11.72 -58.85
CA ALA A 320 27.20 10.39 -59.42
C ALA A 320 26.58 10.46 -60.83
N GLU A 321 25.65 11.37 -61.05
CA GLU A 321 25.04 11.58 -62.36
C GLU A 321 26.02 12.17 -63.37
N THR A 322 26.86 13.14 -62.98
CA THR A 322 27.94 13.64 -63.83
C THR A 322 28.97 12.56 -64.17
N VAL A 323 29.35 11.72 -63.21
CA VAL A 323 30.25 10.58 -63.48
C VAL A 323 29.63 9.59 -64.45
N ARG A 324 28.33 9.29 -64.34
CA ARG A 324 27.62 8.41 -65.29
C ARG A 324 27.59 9.00 -66.70
N LEU A 325 27.32 10.30 -66.83
CA LEU A 325 27.31 11.00 -68.12
C LEU A 325 28.71 11.04 -68.77
N GLN A 326 29.76 11.24 -67.97
CA GLN A 326 31.14 11.18 -68.44
C GLN A 326 31.54 9.76 -68.89
N ALA A 327 31.15 8.73 -68.14
CA ALA A 327 31.39 7.33 -68.52
C ALA A 327 30.59 6.91 -69.77
N ALA A 328 29.48 7.59 -70.08
CA ALA A 328 28.68 7.36 -71.29
C ALA A 328 29.20 8.14 -72.52
N THR A 329 30.23 8.98 -72.38
CA THR A 329 30.85 9.69 -73.50
C THR A 329 31.87 8.77 -74.18
N PRO A 330 31.74 8.44 -75.49
CA PRO A 330 32.68 7.55 -76.19
C PRO A 330 34.08 8.20 -76.27
N PRO A 331 35.17 7.42 -76.20
CA PRO A 331 36.52 7.97 -76.37
C PRO A 331 36.67 8.56 -77.79
N GLU A 332 37.35 9.71 -77.89
CA GLU A 332 37.68 10.29 -79.18
C GLU A 332 38.60 9.36 -79.99
N PRO A 333 38.41 9.27 -81.32
CA PRO A 333 39.25 8.44 -82.17
C PRO A 333 40.68 8.99 -82.22
N GLU A 334 41.66 8.17 -81.83
CA GLU A 334 43.08 8.51 -81.95
C GLU A 334 43.46 8.73 -83.43
N ASP A 335 44.11 9.87 -83.69
CA ASP A 335 44.64 10.25 -85.00
C ASP A 335 45.63 9.22 -85.54
N SER A 336 45.50 8.94 -86.83
CA SER A 336 46.23 7.92 -87.59
C SER A 336 47.72 8.25 -87.75
N PRO A 337 48.64 7.25 -87.76
CA PRO A 337 50.04 7.50 -88.06
C PRO A 337 50.29 7.64 -89.58
N GLU A 338 51.14 8.60 -89.95
CA GLU A 338 51.62 8.86 -91.31
C GLU A 338 52.39 7.67 -91.93
N PRO A 339 52.34 7.46 -93.26
CA PRO A 339 53.04 6.35 -93.91
C PRO A 339 54.41 6.78 -94.45
N GLU A 340 55.48 6.13 -93.98
CA GLU A 340 56.77 6.09 -94.69
C GLU A 340 56.92 4.85 -95.58
N ARG A 341 57.71 5.05 -96.63
CA ARG A 341 57.79 4.30 -97.88
C ARG A 341 58.62 3.01 -97.78
N GLY A 342 58.15 1.97 -98.48
CA GLY A 342 58.97 1.30 -99.49
C GLY A 342 59.47 -0.14 -99.25
N ARG A 343 59.12 -1.01 -100.21
CA ARG A 343 59.81 -2.25 -100.69
C ARG A 343 59.81 -3.42 -99.68
N GLY A 344 59.18 -4.57 -99.89
CA GLY A 344 58.95 -5.36 -101.09
C GLY A 344 59.83 -6.61 -101.04
N TRP A 345 59.24 -7.81 -101.05
CA TRP A 345 59.64 -8.96 -101.89
C TRP A 345 58.74 -10.20 -101.68
N PHE A 346 58.16 -10.59 -102.81
CA PHE A 346 57.70 -11.91 -103.27
C PHE A 346 58.20 -13.15 -102.50
N CYS A 347 57.36 -14.19 -102.36
CA CYS A 347 57.34 -15.30 -103.32
C CYS A 347 56.10 -16.22 -103.15
N TRP A 348 55.84 -16.94 -104.24
CA TRP A 348 54.62 -17.67 -104.63
C TRP A 348 54.58 -19.15 -104.19
N ARG A 349 53.38 -19.74 -104.38
CA ARG A 349 53.04 -21.15 -104.72
C ARG A 349 53.13 -22.17 -103.58
N THR A 350 52.17 -23.08 -103.41
CA THR A 350 51.01 -23.55 -104.20
C THR A 350 49.81 -23.77 -103.29
#